data_AF-A0A2T6LG59-F1
#
_entry.id   AF-A0A2T6LG59-F1
#
_cell.length_a   1.000
_cell.length_b   1.000
_cell.length_c   1.000
_cell.angle_alpha   90.00
_cell.angle_beta   90.00
_cell.angle_gamma   90.00
#
_symmetry.space_group_name_H-M   'P 1'
#
loop_
_entity.id
_entity.type
_entity.pdbx_description
1 polymer ?
#
loop_
_entity_poly.entity_id
_entity_poly.type
_entity_poly.pdbx_seq_one_letter_code
_entity_poly.pdbx_strand_id
1 'polypeptide(L)'
;MPDALPDALMPDAPMPDAPDPDALPDAPDSNALPEAPDLDALPDAPDPDALPEVPDGSPTTAVPRAPSTPRVTRVAVERPTGFGAPVRVRTSDGLLAARLVARDGTRAEVALVAGGAMLLGGDHVIVSVRVDPGCALTLTDVGGTVAYDGDGKACRWDADIRLGPGAGLTWAGLPFVVASGADVRRTTTARLATDARLTLRETVVLGRSGECGGRITLRTDVADDVGPILVEELTAAGDHPVPGVLGDHAVIDTVTDVRGSPPDGPGDPGGPGGPDSSDGRGGPDSFDGPGGPDRPAPAPDLDGAVTLRLDRGGTLTRWLGPATHLSPLDLAPDFGSAGQ
;
A
#
# COMPACT_ATOMS: atom_id res chain seq x y z
N MET A 1 46.35 -15.98 -45.82
CA MET A 1 46.51 -15.01 -44.71
C MET A 1 45.14 -14.53 -44.30
N PRO A 2 44.70 -14.92 -43.10
CA PRO A 2 44.23 -13.95 -42.13
C PRO A 2 45.12 -13.99 -40.88
N ASP A 3 45.32 -12.79 -40.34
CA ASP A 3 46.12 -12.48 -39.17
C ASP A 3 45.43 -12.93 -37.87
N ALA A 4 46.27 -13.31 -36.91
CA ALA A 4 45.91 -13.86 -35.62
C ALA A 4 45.54 -12.78 -34.58
N LEU A 5 44.66 -13.13 -33.65
CA LEU A 5 44.60 -12.55 -32.30
C LEU A 5 44.85 -13.67 -31.28
N PRO A 6 45.51 -13.38 -30.14
CA PRO A 6 46.20 -14.40 -29.36
C PRO A 6 45.32 -15.12 -28.33
N ASP A 7 45.64 -16.39 -28.14
CA ASP A 7 45.24 -17.23 -27.00
C ASP A 7 45.71 -16.62 -25.68
N ALA A 8 44.77 -16.28 -24.81
CA ALA A 8 45.00 -16.10 -23.38
C ALA A 8 44.27 -17.22 -22.63
N LEU A 9 45.03 -18.29 -22.37
CA LEU A 9 44.68 -19.43 -21.53
C LEU A 9 44.51 -18.94 -20.08
N MET A 10 43.28 -18.84 -19.58
CA MET A 10 43.01 -18.78 -18.14
C MET A 10 43.11 -20.20 -17.56
N PRO A 11 43.82 -20.44 -16.45
CA PRO A 11 43.83 -21.75 -15.81
C PRO A 11 42.47 -22.03 -15.15
N ASP A 12 41.99 -23.27 -15.29
CA ASP A 12 40.85 -23.84 -14.56
C ASP A 12 41.00 -23.53 -13.06
N ALA A 13 40.11 -22.69 -12.54
CA ALA A 13 39.91 -22.57 -11.10
C ALA A 13 39.08 -23.79 -10.64
N PRO A 14 39.58 -24.63 -9.72
CA PRO A 14 38.80 -25.76 -9.22
C PRO A 14 37.57 -25.23 -8.47
N MET A 15 36.42 -25.86 -8.69
CA MET A 15 35.22 -25.61 -7.89
C MET A 15 35.52 -25.86 -6.40
N PRO A 16 34.99 -25.05 -5.47
CA PRO A 16 35.10 -25.35 -4.05
C PRO A 16 34.35 -26.63 -3.72
N ASP A 17 34.98 -27.51 -2.92
CA ASP A 17 34.34 -28.72 -2.40
C ASP A 17 33.09 -28.36 -1.59
N ALA A 18 32.08 -29.23 -1.69
CA ALA A 18 30.88 -29.13 -0.87
C ALA A 18 31.23 -29.26 0.62
N PRO A 19 30.62 -28.47 1.51
CA PRO A 19 30.89 -28.56 2.94
C PRO A 19 30.50 -29.93 3.50
N ASP A 20 31.36 -30.45 4.38
CA ASP A 20 31.20 -31.73 5.08
C ASP A 20 29.91 -31.73 5.92
N PRO A 21 28.97 -32.67 5.69
CA PRO A 21 27.71 -32.73 6.44
C PRO A 21 27.88 -33.10 7.92
N ASP A 22 29.06 -33.57 8.35
CA ASP A 22 29.34 -33.95 9.74
C ASP A 22 30.07 -32.85 10.55
N ALA A 23 30.26 -31.65 9.99
CA ALA A 23 30.93 -30.53 10.66
C ALA A 23 30.00 -29.70 11.58
N LEU A 24 29.02 -30.32 12.21
CA LEU A 24 28.23 -29.68 13.28
C LEU A 24 29.02 -29.79 14.60
N PRO A 25 29.24 -28.69 15.34
CA PRO A 25 29.84 -28.77 16.65
C PRO A 25 28.92 -29.58 17.60
N ASP A 26 29.52 -30.44 18.42
CA ASP A 26 28.80 -31.17 19.47
C ASP A 26 28.00 -30.19 20.34
N ALA A 27 26.76 -30.59 20.67
CA ALA A 27 25.91 -29.83 21.57
C ALA A 27 26.61 -29.65 22.92
N PRO A 28 26.56 -28.45 23.54
CA PRO A 28 27.16 -28.23 24.84
C PRO A 28 26.50 -29.13 25.90
N ASP A 29 27.33 -29.66 26.80
CA ASP A 29 26.93 -30.55 27.89
C ASP A 29 25.86 -29.87 28.77
N SER A 30 24.73 -30.54 28.98
CA SER A 30 23.54 -30.02 29.69
C SER A 30 23.76 -29.68 31.17
N ASN A 31 24.96 -29.96 31.70
CA ASN A 31 25.36 -29.63 33.07
C ASN A 31 26.09 -28.28 33.21
N ALA A 32 26.17 -27.47 32.15
CA ALA A 32 26.78 -26.13 32.19
C ALA A 32 25.77 -24.97 32.40
N LEU A 33 24.52 -25.27 32.74
CA LEU A 33 23.57 -24.24 33.18
C LEU A 33 23.87 -23.88 34.64
N PRO A 34 24.04 -22.59 35.00
CA PRO A 34 24.12 -22.19 36.40
C PRO A 34 22.83 -22.61 37.12
N GLU A 35 22.95 -23.13 38.34
CA GLU A 35 21.79 -23.43 39.19
C GLU A 35 20.88 -22.20 39.28
N ALA A 36 19.57 -22.42 39.13
CA ALA A 36 18.58 -21.37 39.28
C ALA A 36 18.74 -20.75 40.69
N PRO A 37 18.74 -19.42 40.82
CA PRO A 37 18.82 -18.79 42.14
C PRO A 37 17.63 -19.21 42.98
N ASP A 38 17.90 -19.45 44.27
CA ASP A 38 16.90 -19.82 45.26
C ASP A 38 15.79 -18.76 45.32
N LEU A 39 14.54 -19.16 45.04
CA LEU A 39 13.39 -18.27 44.97
C LEU A 39 13.08 -17.62 46.33
N ASP A 40 13.55 -18.22 47.43
CA ASP A 40 13.37 -17.71 48.79
C ASP A 40 14.43 -16.64 49.17
N ALA A 41 15.39 -16.36 48.30
CA ALA A 41 16.40 -15.29 48.49
C ALA A 41 16.05 -13.97 47.78
N LEU A 42 14.91 -13.91 47.07
CA LEU A 42 14.40 -12.66 46.50
C LEU A 42 13.82 -11.78 47.60
N PRO A 43 14.13 -10.48 47.65
CA PRO A 43 13.46 -9.57 48.58
C PRO A 43 11.96 -9.57 48.31
N ASP A 44 11.16 -9.57 49.38
CA ASP A 44 9.70 -9.46 49.27
C ASP A 44 9.32 -8.28 48.36
N ALA A 45 8.34 -8.51 47.49
CA ALA A 45 7.80 -7.45 46.65
C ALA A 45 7.32 -6.30 47.55
N PRO A 46 7.68 -5.04 47.25
CA PRO A 46 7.20 -3.91 48.03
C PRO A 46 5.68 -3.86 48.00
N ASP A 47 5.08 -3.57 49.15
CA ASP A 47 3.63 -3.47 49.34
C ASP A 47 3.00 -2.57 48.26
N PRO A 48 2.04 -3.07 47.45
CA PRO A 48 1.40 -2.28 46.40
C PRO A 48 0.67 -1.04 46.94
N ASP A 49 0.35 -1.01 48.24
CA ASP A 49 -0.31 0.11 48.90
C ASP A 49 0.67 1.14 49.50
N ALA A 50 1.99 0.93 49.38
CA ALA A 50 3.02 1.83 49.90
C ALA A 50 3.52 2.88 48.89
N LEU A 51 2.92 2.96 47.68
CA LEU A 51 3.20 4.04 46.74
C LEU A 51 2.58 5.35 47.28
N PRO A 52 3.33 6.46 47.33
CA PRO A 52 2.75 7.73 47.73
C PRO A 52 1.62 8.11 46.76
N GLU A 53 0.46 8.49 47.31
CA GLU A 53 -0.66 9.01 46.51
C GLU A 53 -0.15 10.12 45.59
N VAL A 54 -0.21 9.87 44.28
CA VAL A 54 0.09 10.87 43.26
C VAL A 54 -1.03 11.90 43.36
N PRO A 55 -0.75 13.19 43.60
CA PRO A 55 -1.80 14.20 43.64
C PRO A 55 -2.55 14.17 42.30
N ASP A 56 -3.88 14.17 42.34
CA ASP A 56 -4.73 14.27 41.16
C ASP A 56 -4.24 15.42 40.28
N GLY A 57 -3.55 15.06 39.20
CA GLY A 57 -3.02 16.01 38.25
C GLY A 57 -4.19 16.77 37.65
N SER A 58 -4.28 18.06 37.95
CA SER A 58 -5.09 18.98 37.16
C SER A 58 -4.80 18.73 35.68
N PRO A 59 -5.80 18.78 34.78
CA PRO A 59 -5.60 18.48 33.37
C PRO A 59 -4.42 19.33 32.89
N THR A 60 -3.35 18.67 32.44
CA THR A 60 -2.26 19.36 31.74
C THR A 60 -2.92 20.05 30.56
N THR A 61 -3.07 21.36 30.65
CA THR A 61 -3.52 22.17 29.54
C THR A 61 -2.53 21.92 28.41
N ALA A 62 -2.96 21.14 27.40
CA ALA A 62 -2.16 20.92 26.21
C ALA A 62 -1.78 22.29 25.66
N VAL A 63 -0.48 22.58 25.59
CA VAL A 63 0.01 23.83 25.02
C VAL A 63 -0.53 23.86 23.57
N PRO A 64 -1.34 24.85 23.18
CA PRO A 64 -1.91 24.88 21.84
C PRO A 64 -0.76 24.98 20.84
N ARG A 65 -0.53 23.88 20.12
CA ARG A 65 0.45 23.83 19.03
C ARG A 65 -0.09 24.70 17.90
N ALA A 66 0.74 25.64 17.43
CA ALA A 66 0.40 26.41 16.24
C ALA A 66 0.18 25.46 15.05
N PRO A 67 -0.78 25.74 14.15
CA PRO A 67 -1.03 24.90 12.99
C PRO A 67 0.27 24.70 12.20
N SER A 68 0.59 23.46 11.89
CA SER A 68 1.75 23.14 11.07
C SER A 68 1.50 23.70 9.67
N THR A 69 2.45 24.49 9.14
CA THR A 69 2.40 24.89 7.73
C THR A 69 2.46 23.61 6.90
N PRO A 70 1.55 23.39 5.92
CA PRO A 70 1.54 22.14 5.15
C PRO A 70 2.90 21.92 4.50
N ARG A 71 3.54 20.79 4.80
CA ARG A 71 4.81 20.39 4.16
C ARG A 71 4.55 19.19 3.28
N VAL A 72 4.94 19.33 2.02
CA VAL A 72 4.70 18.31 1.00
C VAL A 72 5.87 17.32 0.99
N THR A 73 5.57 16.05 1.28
CA THR A 73 6.46 14.94 0.97
C THR A 73 6.38 14.67 -0.53
N ARG A 74 7.51 14.74 -1.24
CA ARG A 74 7.55 14.49 -2.69
C ARG A 74 8.37 13.25 -2.99
N VAL A 75 7.89 12.45 -3.93
CA VAL A 75 8.61 11.34 -4.55
C VAL A 75 8.47 11.47 -6.06
N ALA A 76 9.59 11.63 -6.76
CA ALA A 76 9.63 11.65 -8.22
C ALA A 76 10.60 10.58 -8.73
N VAL A 77 10.13 9.72 -9.62
CA VAL A 77 10.94 8.76 -10.36
C VAL A 77 11.07 9.26 -11.79
N GLU A 78 12.29 9.58 -12.19
CA GLU A 78 12.65 10.12 -13.51
C GLU A 78 13.40 9.05 -14.30
N ARG A 79 13.26 9.07 -15.64
CA ARG A 79 13.97 8.11 -16.51
C ARG A 79 15.49 8.17 -16.30
N PRO A 80 16.22 7.07 -16.57
CA PRO A 80 17.68 7.06 -16.52
C PRO A 80 18.30 8.11 -17.45
N THR A 81 19.44 8.67 -17.05
CA THR A 81 20.17 9.66 -17.87
C THR A 81 21.10 9.04 -18.91
N GLY A 82 21.16 7.71 -19.01
CA GLY A 82 22.02 7.00 -19.95
C GLY A 82 21.77 5.50 -19.96
N PHE A 83 22.32 4.81 -20.97
CA PHE A 83 22.21 3.37 -21.10
C PHE A 83 22.82 2.65 -19.89
N GLY A 84 22.09 1.69 -19.33
CA GLY A 84 22.51 0.94 -18.14
C GLY A 84 22.46 1.71 -16.81
N ALA A 85 22.08 2.99 -16.80
CA ALA A 85 21.89 3.74 -15.57
C ALA A 85 20.56 3.37 -14.89
N PRO A 86 20.48 3.42 -13.55
CA PRO A 86 19.21 3.28 -12.85
C PRO A 86 18.33 4.53 -13.02
N VAL A 87 17.02 4.39 -12.79
CA VAL A 87 16.08 5.51 -12.68
C VAL A 87 16.57 6.53 -11.65
N ARG A 88 16.27 7.80 -11.86
CA ARG A 88 16.63 8.87 -10.92
C ARG A 88 15.48 9.09 -9.96
N VAL A 89 15.74 9.01 -8.66
CA VAL A 89 14.73 9.23 -7.62
C VAL A 89 15.02 10.56 -6.93
N ARG A 90 14.06 11.48 -6.92
CA ARG A 90 14.10 12.71 -6.15
C ARG A 90 13.08 12.65 -5.03
N THR A 91 13.52 12.98 -3.83
CA THR A 91 12.64 13.06 -2.67
C THR A 91 12.76 14.41 -1.97
N SER A 92 11.67 14.83 -1.34
CA SER A 92 11.71 15.90 -0.34
C SER A 92 10.80 15.51 0.82
N ASP A 93 11.27 15.75 2.04
CA ASP A 93 10.53 15.37 3.23
C ASP A 93 9.48 16.44 3.60
N GLY A 94 8.30 15.96 3.97
CA GLY A 94 7.22 16.73 4.55
C GLY A 94 7.04 16.35 6.01
N LEU A 95 5.80 16.05 6.40
CA LEU A 95 5.55 15.35 7.67
C LEU A 95 6.02 13.89 7.61
N LEU A 96 6.06 13.31 6.41
CA LEU A 96 6.69 12.02 6.12
C LEU A 96 8.08 12.22 5.54
N ALA A 97 9.00 11.38 5.98
CA ALA A 97 10.31 11.18 5.38
C ALA A 97 10.24 10.14 4.25
N ALA A 98 10.69 10.50 3.05
CA ALA A 98 10.76 9.58 1.92
C ALA A 98 12.17 9.00 1.78
N ARG A 99 12.31 7.68 1.84
CA ARG A 99 13.60 6.98 1.85
C ARG A 99 13.67 5.99 0.69
N LEU A 100 14.65 6.19 -0.18
CA LEU A 100 14.95 5.24 -1.26
C LEU A 100 15.40 3.91 -0.66
N VAL A 101 14.71 2.83 -1.01
CA VAL A 101 15.03 1.45 -0.60
C VAL A 101 15.86 0.77 -1.68
N ALA A 102 15.34 0.75 -2.90
CA ALA A 102 15.99 0.11 -4.05
C ALA A 102 15.67 0.86 -5.35
N ARG A 103 16.49 0.64 -6.38
CA ARG A 103 16.21 1.09 -7.75
C ARG A 103 17.03 0.32 -8.79
N ASP A 104 16.47 0.19 -9.98
CA ASP A 104 17.09 -0.39 -11.16
C ASP A 104 16.87 0.50 -12.40
N GLY A 105 17.11 -0.02 -13.61
CA GLY A 105 16.96 0.71 -14.88
C GLY A 105 15.55 1.23 -15.17
N THR A 106 14.51 0.69 -14.53
CA THR A 106 13.11 1.06 -14.78
C THR A 106 12.29 1.26 -13.51
N ARG A 107 12.73 0.75 -12.36
CA ARG A 107 11.93 0.70 -11.13
C ARG A 107 12.63 1.38 -9.96
N ALA A 108 11.85 1.89 -9.04
CA ALA A 108 12.30 2.34 -7.72
C ALA A 108 11.35 1.85 -6.62
N GLU A 109 11.89 1.66 -5.42
CA GLU A 109 11.14 1.41 -4.21
C GLU A 109 11.47 2.51 -3.20
N VAL A 110 10.44 3.13 -2.63
CA VAL A 110 10.58 4.22 -1.65
C VAL A 110 9.69 3.93 -0.44
N ALA A 111 10.30 3.94 0.74
CA ALA A 111 9.60 3.87 2.01
C ALA A 111 9.17 5.26 2.48
N LEU A 112 7.93 5.38 2.95
CA LEU A 112 7.39 6.55 3.62
C LEU A 112 7.41 6.31 5.13
N VAL A 113 8.18 7.11 5.85
CA VAL A 113 8.39 6.97 7.30
C VAL A 113 7.82 8.19 8.02
N ALA A 114 6.99 7.97 9.03
CA ALA A 114 6.54 9.04 9.91
C ALA A 114 7.73 9.70 10.63
N GLY A 115 7.91 11.01 10.46
CA GLY A 115 8.97 11.76 11.14
C GLY A 115 8.69 12.01 12.63
N GLY A 116 7.50 11.64 13.11
CA GLY A 116 6.99 11.85 14.46
C GLY A 116 5.48 11.66 14.48
N ALA A 117 4.82 12.12 15.56
CA ALA A 117 3.37 12.18 15.60
C ALA A 117 2.84 13.16 14.54
N MET A 118 1.89 12.69 13.74
CA MET A 118 1.20 13.44 12.67
C MET A 118 -0.30 13.19 12.82
N LEU A 119 -1.11 13.92 12.05
CA LEU A 119 -2.58 13.80 12.07
C LEU A 119 -3.17 14.07 13.46
N LEU A 120 -2.57 15.05 14.14
CA LEU A 120 -3.19 15.75 15.26
C LEU A 120 -4.18 16.79 14.71
N GLY A 121 -5.04 17.34 15.58
CA GLY A 121 -6.00 18.38 15.17
C GLY A 121 -5.34 19.55 14.43
N GLY A 122 -5.77 19.77 13.18
CA GLY A 122 -5.24 20.82 12.30
C GLY A 122 -4.03 20.45 11.45
N ASP A 123 -3.47 19.25 11.59
CA ASP A 123 -2.38 18.80 10.72
C ASP A 123 -2.85 18.54 9.28
N HIS A 124 -1.96 18.78 8.33
CA HIS A 124 -2.17 18.50 6.91
C HIS A 124 -0.96 17.78 6.32
N VAL A 125 -1.10 16.48 6.12
CA VAL A 125 -0.11 15.63 5.44
C VAL A 125 -0.38 15.67 3.93
N ILE A 126 0.65 15.97 3.13
CA ILE A 126 0.54 15.96 1.67
C ILE A 126 1.66 15.08 1.09
N VAL A 127 1.28 14.10 0.27
CA VAL A 127 2.18 13.24 -0.49
C VAL A 127 2.00 13.53 -1.98
N SER A 128 3.05 13.94 -2.68
CA SER A 128 3.02 14.14 -4.13
C SER A 128 3.95 13.15 -4.82
N VAL A 129 3.37 12.36 -5.72
CA VAL A 129 4.04 11.26 -6.43
C VAL A 129 4.05 11.56 -7.92
N ARG A 130 5.22 11.49 -8.54
CA ARG A 130 5.39 11.60 -9.99
C ARG A 130 6.22 10.43 -10.51
N VAL A 131 5.72 9.75 -11.53
CA VAL A 131 6.45 8.65 -12.17
C VAL A 131 6.55 8.92 -13.66
N ASP A 132 7.78 9.03 -14.15
CA ASP A 132 8.06 9.27 -15.56
C ASP A 132 7.58 8.12 -16.45
N PRO A 133 7.42 8.39 -17.76
CA PRO A 133 6.88 7.39 -18.68
C PRO A 133 7.76 6.15 -18.77
N GLY A 134 7.14 4.98 -18.67
CA GLY A 134 7.79 3.66 -18.66
C GLY A 134 8.54 3.30 -17.37
N CYS A 135 8.51 4.15 -16.34
CA CYS A 135 9.08 3.83 -15.02
C CYS A 135 8.04 3.23 -14.08
N ALA A 136 8.49 2.49 -13.08
CA ALA A 136 7.64 1.97 -12.01
C ALA A 136 8.11 2.43 -10.63
N LEU A 137 7.16 2.66 -9.73
CA LEU A 137 7.42 2.99 -8.33
C LEU A 137 6.62 2.05 -7.42
N THR A 138 7.29 1.46 -6.44
CA THR A 138 6.65 0.86 -5.27
C THR A 138 6.78 1.81 -4.08
N LEU A 139 5.65 2.16 -3.48
CA LEU A 139 5.59 2.90 -2.22
C LEU A 139 5.17 1.99 -1.08
N THR A 140 5.93 2.06 0.01
CA THR A 140 5.68 1.28 1.23
C THR A 140 5.61 2.22 2.42
N ASP A 141 4.51 2.18 3.17
CA ASP A 141 4.44 2.90 4.45
C ASP A 141 5.21 2.12 5.52
N VAL A 142 5.81 2.82 6.48
CA VAL A 142 6.50 2.18 7.62
C VAL A 142 5.75 2.48 8.91
N GLY A 143 5.26 1.43 9.58
CA GLY A 143 4.70 1.51 10.93
C GLY A 143 3.21 1.85 11.03
N GLY A 144 2.46 1.81 9.91
CA GLY A 144 1.06 2.26 9.88
C GLY A 144 0.92 3.76 10.16
N THR A 145 -0.29 4.28 10.11
CA THR A 145 -0.58 5.69 10.39
C THR A 145 -1.73 5.78 11.40
N VAL A 146 -1.63 6.69 12.37
CA VAL A 146 -2.70 6.92 13.35
C VAL A 146 -3.11 8.39 13.29
N ALA A 147 -4.40 8.63 13.13
CA ALA A 147 -5.02 9.93 13.38
C ALA A 147 -5.55 9.97 14.81
N TYR A 148 -5.30 11.08 15.50
CA TYR A 148 -5.58 11.23 16.93
C TYR A 148 -6.75 12.19 17.18
N ASP A 149 -7.25 12.19 18.41
CA ASP A 149 -8.19 13.18 18.90
C ASP A 149 -7.64 14.60 18.67
N GLY A 150 -8.40 15.38 17.91
CA GLY A 150 -8.06 16.74 17.52
C GLY A 150 -8.68 17.82 18.40
N ASP A 151 -9.34 17.46 19.51
CA ASP A 151 -10.12 18.38 20.35
C ASP A 151 -11.12 19.20 19.51
N GLY A 152 -11.88 18.48 18.68
CA GLY A 152 -12.85 19.04 17.73
C GLY A 152 -12.25 19.64 16.44
N LYS A 153 -10.92 19.61 16.25
CA LYS A 153 -10.29 20.05 15.00
C LYS A 153 -10.01 18.86 14.08
N ALA A 154 -10.47 18.96 12.83
CA ALA A 154 -10.16 17.97 11.81
C ALA A 154 -8.68 18.01 11.38
N CYS A 155 -8.19 16.88 10.86
CA CYS A 155 -6.90 16.78 10.17
C CYS A 155 -7.08 16.29 8.72
N ARG A 156 -6.04 16.47 7.90
CA ARG A 156 -6.08 16.19 6.46
C ARG A 156 -4.91 15.31 6.02
N TRP A 157 -5.20 14.40 5.11
CA TRP A 157 -4.22 13.61 4.37
C TRP A 157 -4.54 13.67 2.89
N ASP A 158 -3.66 14.24 2.08
CA ASP A 158 -3.85 14.34 0.63
C ASP A 158 -2.70 13.65 -0.13
N ALA A 159 -3.05 12.77 -1.06
CA ALA A 159 -2.13 12.18 -2.02
C ALA A 159 -2.43 12.70 -3.44
N ASP A 160 -1.46 13.34 -4.10
CA ASP A 160 -1.53 13.74 -5.52
C ASP A 160 -0.55 12.89 -6.34
N ILE A 161 -1.09 12.07 -7.25
CA ILE A 161 -0.36 11.07 -8.02
C ILE A 161 -0.44 11.43 -9.50
N ARG A 162 0.71 11.49 -10.18
CA ARG A 162 0.83 11.71 -11.63
C ARG A 162 1.68 10.62 -12.26
N LEU A 163 1.08 9.86 -13.17
CA LEU A 163 1.76 8.75 -13.87
C LEU A 163 1.86 9.06 -15.36
N GLY A 164 3.09 9.05 -15.90
CA GLY A 164 3.34 9.21 -17.33
C GLY A 164 2.94 7.98 -18.16
N PRO A 165 3.00 8.04 -19.50
CA PRO A 165 2.60 6.91 -20.33
C PRO A 165 3.32 5.60 -19.97
N GLY A 166 2.56 4.53 -19.79
CA GLY A 166 3.07 3.22 -19.38
C GLY A 166 3.75 3.19 -18.01
N ALA A 167 3.62 4.23 -17.19
CA ALA A 167 4.20 4.26 -15.85
C ALA A 167 3.38 3.43 -14.85
N GLY A 168 4.04 2.81 -13.88
CA GLY A 168 3.40 2.02 -12.84
C GLY A 168 3.56 2.64 -11.45
N LEU A 169 2.51 2.61 -10.64
CA LEU A 169 2.58 2.83 -9.20
C LEU A 169 1.88 1.69 -8.47
N THR A 170 2.60 1.04 -7.57
CA THR A 170 2.02 0.19 -6.54
C THR A 170 2.21 0.85 -5.19
N TRP A 171 1.13 1.09 -4.46
CA TRP A 171 1.18 1.58 -3.09
C TRP A 171 0.31 0.69 -2.21
N ALA A 172 0.94 -0.25 -1.51
CA ALA A 172 0.29 -1.09 -0.53
C ALA A 172 0.30 -0.36 0.83
N GLY A 173 -0.68 0.51 1.05
CA GLY A 173 -0.74 1.30 2.27
C GLY A 173 -0.87 0.42 3.51
N LEU A 174 -0.07 0.72 4.54
CA LEU A 174 -0.26 0.07 5.86
C LEU A 174 -1.51 0.65 6.55
N PRO A 175 -2.03 -0.03 7.60
CA PRO A 175 -3.25 0.40 8.27
C PRO A 175 -3.24 1.88 8.70
N PHE A 176 -4.32 2.58 8.32
CA PHE A 176 -4.64 3.94 8.73
C PHE A 176 -5.69 3.87 9.85
N VAL A 177 -5.24 4.02 11.09
CA VAL A 177 -6.07 3.96 12.29
C VAL A 177 -6.67 5.33 12.58
N VAL A 178 -7.99 5.38 12.74
CA VAL A 178 -8.76 6.58 13.09
C VAL A 178 -9.18 6.45 14.56
N ALA A 179 -8.37 6.97 15.48
CA ALA A 179 -8.63 6.85 16.92
C ALA A 179 -9.92 7.57 17.34
N SER A 180 -10.45 7.23 18.51
CA SER A 180 -11.60 7.95 19.10
C SER A 180 -11.33 9.46 19.15
N GLY A 181 -12.33 10.27 18.78
CA GLY A 181 -12.23 11.73 18.75
C GLY A 181 -11.53 12.31 17.50
N ALA A 182 -10.91 11.48 16.65
CA ALA A 182 -10.33 11.95 15.40
C ALA A 182 -11.43 12.31 14.38
N ASP A 183 -11.21 13.38 13.61
CA ASP A 183 -12.00 13.73 12.43
C ASP A 183 -11.06 13.95 11.24
N VAL A 184 -11.15 13.07 10.24
CA VAL A 184 -10.13 12.96 9.18
C VAL A 184 -10.76 13.16 7.80
N ARG A 185 -10.15 14.04 7.00
CA ARG A 185 -10.37 14.07 5.55
C ARG A 185 -9.17 13.41 4.86
N ARG A 186 -9.39 12.29 4.17
CA ARG A 186 -8.36 11.64 3.36
C ARG A 186 -8.73 11.73 1.89
N THR A 187 -7.87 12.34 1.07
CA THR A 187 -8.09 12.52 -0.37
C THR A 187 -6.97 11.85 -1.16
N THR A 188 -7.32 11.03 -2.13
CA THR A 188 -6.39 10.47 -3.11
C THR A 188 -6.79 10.95 -4.51
N THR A 189 -5.95 11.75 -5.13
CA THR A 189 -6.13 12.23 -6.51
C THR A 189 -5.07 11.61 -7.40
N ALA A 190 -5.49 10.88 -8.42
CA ALA A 190 -4.57 10.30 -9.40
C ALA A 190 -4.91 10.74 -10.82
N ARG A 191 -3.88 11.07 -11.59
CA ARG A 191 -3.98 11.32 -13.04
C ARG A 191 -3.06 10.37 -13.79
N LEU A 192 -3.67 9.54 -14.61
CA LEU A 192 -3.03 8.48 -15.36
C LEU A 192 -2.93 8.92 -16.82
N ALA A 193 -1.73 8.88 -17.38
CA ALA A 193 -1.58 8.92 -18.82
C ALA A 193 -1.92 7.56 -19.44
N THR A 194 -1.89 7.50 -20.77
CA THR A 194 -2.07 6.29 -21.55
C THR A 194 -1.28 5.10 -21.02
N ASP A 195 -1.97 3.97 -20.82
CA ASP A 195 -1.38 2.71 -20.33
C ASP A 195 -0.71 2.76 -18.95
N ALA A 196 -0.80 3.88 -18.23
CA ALA A 196 -0.30 3.97 -16.87
C ALA A 196 -1.12 3.05 -15.95
N ARG A 197 -0.49 2.46 -14.94
CA ARG A 197 -1.13 1.52 -14.00
C ARG A 197 -1.01 2.03 -12.58
N LEU A 198 -2.12 2.02 -11.86
CA LEU A 198 -2.19 2.33 -10.44
C LEU A 198 -2.80 1.15 -9.71
N THR A 199 -2.03 0.56 -8.79
CA THR A 199 -2.51 -0.41 -7.81
C THR A 199 -2.35 0.21 -6.43
N LEU A 200 -3.47 0.52 -5.78
CA LEU A 200 -3.51 1.20 -4.49
C LEU A 200 -4.29 0.36 -3.49
N ARG A 201 -3.68 0.05 -2.35
CA ARG A 201 -4.38 -0.53 -1.20
C ARG A 201 -4.54 0.52 -0.11
N GLU A 202 -5.78 0.67 0.37
CA GLU A 202 -6.15 1.55 1.47
C GLU A 202 -6.87 0.74 2.55
N THR A 203 -6.18 0.52 3.67
CA THR A 203 -6.75 -0.14 4.85
C THR A 203 -7.05 0.90 5.92
N VAL A 204 -8.33 1.14 6.21
CA VAL A 204 -8.80 2.02 7.28
C VAL A 204 -9.27 1.18 8.46
N VAL A 205 -8.85 1.56 9.65
CA VAL A 205 -9.22 0.91 10.91
C VAL A 205 -9.87 1.95 11.81
N LEU A 206 -11.13 1.77 12.18
CA LEU A 206 -11.82 2.65 13.11
C LEU A 206 -11.52 2.20 14.54
N GLY A 207 -10.73 3.01 15.24
CA GLY A 207 -10.32 2.76 16.60
C GLY A 207 -9.16 1.78 16.73
N ARG A 208 -8.36 1.98 17.77
CA ARG A 208 -7.47 0.95 18.31
C ARG A 208 -8.29 -0.08 19.10
N SER A 209 -7.63 -1.14 19.57
CA SER A 209 -8.28 -2.10 20.46
C SER A 209 -8.90 -1.38 21.68
N GLY A 210 -10.19 -1.61 21.91
CA GLY A 210 -10.96 -0.98 22.99
C GLY A 210 -11.50 0.42 22.69
N GLU A 211 -11.21 1.00 21.52
CA GLU A 211 -11.77 2.27 21.08
C GLU A 211 -12.99 2.06 20.19
N CYS A 212 -13.95 3.00 20.23
CA CYS A 212 -15.03 3.05 19.26
C CYS A 212 -14.57 3.57 17.89
N GLY A 213 -13.51 4.39 17.83
CA GLY A 213 -12.99 4.97 16.61
C GLY A 213 -13.64 6.31 16.23
N GLY A 214 -12.89 7.11 15.47
CA GLY A 214 -13.30 8.45 15.05
C GLY A 214 -14.07 8.46 13.72
N ARG A 215 -14.15 9.66 13.14
CA ARG A 215 -14.80 9.91 11.84
C ARG A 215 -13.75 10.07 10.74
N ILE A 216 -14.05 9.52 9.58
CA ILE A 216 -13.25 9.70 8.36
C ILE A 216 -14.13 9.90 7.14
N THR A 217 -13.72 10.83 6.27
CA THR A 217 -14.24 10.97 4.91
C THR A 217 -13.11 10.69 3.92
N LEU A 218 -13.19 9.55 3.26
CA LEU A 218 -12.29 9.09 2.20
C LEU A 218 -12.83 9.58 0.86
N ARG A 219 -11.98 10.21 0.05
CA ARG A 219 -12.32 10.60 -1.33
C ARG A 219 -11.22 10.14 -2.27
N THR A 220 -11.62 9.44 -3.32
CA THR A 220 -10.72 8.95 -4.36
C THR A 220 -11.17 9.45 -5.72
N ASP A 221 -10.30 10.19 -6.39
CA ASP A 221 -10.52 10.79 -7.72
C ASP A 221 -9.43 10.33 -8.69
N VAL A 222 -9.69 9.29 -9.46
CA VAL A 222 -8.81 8.78 -10.52
C VAL A 222 -9.38 9.18 -11.88
N ALA A 223 -8.55 9.79 -12.71
CA ALA A 223 -8.91 10.16 -14.07
C ALA A 223 -7.73 10.00 -15.03
N ASP A 224 -8.02 9.90 -16.31
CA ASP A 224 -7.06 10.08 -17.41
C ASP A 224 -7.47 11.29 -18.28
N ASP A 225 -6.83 11.45 -19.44
CA ASP A 225 -7.14 12.54 -20.38
C ASP A 225 -8.53 12.40 -21.04
N VAL A 226 -9.14 11.21 -21.01
CA VAL A 226 -10.48 10.98 -21.55
C VAL A 226 -11.55 11.34 -20.53
N GLY A 227 -11.30 11.09 -19.24
CA GLY A 227 -12.21 11.48 -18.18
C GLY A 227 -12.03 10.72 -16.87
N PRO A 228 -13.04 10.75 -15.98
CA PRO A 228 -12.99 10.02 -14.72
C PRO A 228 -13.02 8.50 -14.96
N ILE A 229 -12.15 7.79 -14.25
CA ILE A 229 -12.10 6.31 -14.17
C ILE A 229 -12.80 5.84 -12.89
N LEU A 230 -12.49 6.49 -11.76
CA LEU A 230 -13.08 6.24 -10.45
C LEU A 230 -13.28 7.57 -9.73
N VAL A 231 -14.50 7.81 -9.27
CA VAL A 231 -14.83 8.90 -8.35
C VAL A 231 -15.63 8.30 -7.21
N GLU A 232 -15.06 8.31 -6.02
CA GLU A 232 -15.70 7.77 -4.82
C GLU A 232 -15.58 8.76 -3.66
N GLU A 233 -16.64 8.84 -2.86
CA GLU A 233 -16.57 9.39 -1.52
C GLU A 233 -17.24 8.44 -0.54
N LEU A 234 -16.49 8.04 0.49
CA LEU A 234 -16.92 7.13 1.55
C LEU A 234 -16.77 7.83 2.89
N THR A 235 -17.85 7.89 3.65
CA THR A 235 -17.83 8.38 5.03
C THR A 235 -18.03 7.21 5.97
N ALA A 236 -17.16 7.09 6.97
CA ALA A 236 -17.32 6.13 8.06
C ALA A 236 -17.07 6.83 9.40
N ALA A 237 -17.80 6.40 10.43
CA ALA A 237 -17.64 6.88 11.79
C ALA A 237 -17.77 5.68 12.73
N GLY A 238 -16.75 5.47 13.57
CA GLY A 238 -16.71 4.32 14.47
C GLY A 238 -17.70 4.45 15.64
N ASP A 239 -18.00 5.67 16.05
CA ASP A 239 -18.96 6.00 17.10
C ASP A 239 -20.43 5.96 16.62
N HIS A 240 -20.67 6.03 15.31
CA HIS A 240 -21.99 6.00 14.67
C HIS A 240 -21.97 5.13 13.41
N PRO A 241 -21.77 3.81 13.53
CA PRO A 241 -21.71 2.93 12.38
C PRO A 241 -23.04 2.91 11.61
N VAL A 242 -22.96 2.95 10.28
CA VAL A 242 -24.13 2.92 9.40
C VAL A 242 -24.30 1.51 8.81
N PRO A 243 -25.48 0.87 8.95
CA PRO A 243 -25.79 -0.38 8.27
C PRO A 243 -25.65 -0.23 6.74
N GLY A 244 -24.85 -1.10 6.12
CA GLY A 244 -24.54 -1.04 4.69
C GLY A 244 -23.29 -0.22 4.32
N VAL A 245 -22.67 0.47 5.28
CA VAL A 245 -21.34 1.07 5.10
C VAL A 245 -20.30 0.28 5.88
N LEU A 246 -20.49 0.18 7.19
CA LEU A 246 -19.56 -0.51 8.09
C LEU A 246 -20.24 -1.69 8.80
N GLY A 247 -21.53 -1.58 9.12
CA GLY A 247 -22.17 -2.55 10.02
C GLY A 247 -21.41 -2.63 11.35
N ASP A 248 -21.14 -3.83 11.84
CA ASP A 248 -20.40 -4.06 13.08
C ASP A 248 -18.88 -4.22 12.86
N HIS A 249 -18.38 -3.91 11.66
CA HIS A 249 -16.96 -4.05 11.32
C HIS A 249 -16.15 -2.85 11.81
N ALA A 250 -14.84 -3.04 11.98
CA ALA A 250 -13.92 -1.96 12.35
C ALA A 250 -12.94 -1.63 11.21
N VAL A 251 -12.84 -2.50 10.22
CA VAL A 251 -11.86 -2.42 9.14
C VAL A 251 -12.56 -2.30 7.80
N ILE A 252 -12.11 -1.33 7.01
CA ILE A 252 -12.41 -1.20 5.59
C ILE A 252 -11.09 -1.38 4.86
N ASP A 253 -10.97 -2.42 4.05
CA ASP A 253 -9.80 -2.65 3.21
C ASP A 253 -10.20 -2.56 1.76
N THR A 254 -9.53 -1.70 0.99
CA THR A 254 -9.87 -1.43 -0.41
C THR A 254 -8.63 -1.57 -1.27
N VAL A 255 -8.71 -2.37 -2.34
CA VAL A 255 -7.72 -2.41 -3.42
C VAL A 255 -8.33 -1.81 -4.67
N THR A 256 -7.69 -0.79 -5.21
CA THR A 256 -8.02 -0.17 -6.50
C THR A 256 -6.93 -0.54 -7.49
N ASP A 257 -7.29 -1.22 -8.57
CA ASP A 257 -6.40 -1.53 -9.69
C ASP A 257 -6.98 -0.93 -10.98
N VAL A 258 -6.30 0.06 -11.53
CA VAL A 258 -6.79 0.85 -12.67
C VAL A 258 -5.70 1.13 -13.68
N ARG A 259 -6.09 1.25 -14.95
CA ARG A 259 -5.22 1.52 -16.08
C ARG A 259 -5.72 2.75 -16.83
N GLY A 260 -4.81 3.62 -17.25
CA GLY A 260 -5.12 4.73 -18.15
C GLY A 260 -5.48 4.23 -19.54
N SER A 261 -6.47 4.86 -20.16
CA SER A 261 -7.01 4.40 -21.45
C SER A 261 -5.94 4.39 -22.54
N PRO A 262 -5.91 3.37 -23.42
CA PRO A 262 -5.07 3.42 -24.62
C PRO A 262 -5.44 4.65 -25.46
N PRO A 263 -4.51 5.18 -26.27
CA PRO A 263 -4.84 6.28 -27.16
C PRO A 263 -5.78 5.74 -28.23
N ASP A 264 -6.99 6.29 -28.34
CA ASP A 264 -8.11 5.87 -29.20
C ASP A 264 -7.77 4.83 -30.29
N GLY A 265 -8.16 3.57 -30.06
CA GLY A 265 -8.66 2.71 -31.14
C GLY A 265 -10.16 2.98 -31.29
N PRO A 266 -10.75 2.91 -32.49
CA PRO A 266 -12.15 3.31 -32.69
C PRO A 266 -13.05 2.53 -31.73
N GLY A 267 -13.65 3.24 -30.78
CA GLY A 267 -14.66 2.68 -29.91
C GLY A 267 -15.80 2.15 -30.77
N ASP A 268 -16.05 0.86 -30.71
CA ASP A 268 -17.25 0.28 -31.31
C ASP A 268 -18.44 0.83 -30.51
N PRO A 269 -19.28 1.71 -31.09
CA PRO A 269 -20.47 2.17 -30.41
C PRO A 269 -21.45 1.01 -30.43
N GLY A 270 -21.70 0.43 -29.25
CA GLY A 270 -22.70 -0.62 -29.06
C GLY A 270 -23.97 -0.34 -29.87
N GLY A 271 -24.23 -1.19 -30.87
CA GLY A 271 -25.46 -1.16 -31.64
C GLY A 271 -26.66 -1.53 -30.75
N PRO A 272 -27.85 -0.93 -30.97
CA PRO A 272 -29.00 -1.15 -30.12
C PRO A 272 -29.57 -2.56 -30.34
N GLY A 273 -29.60 -3.37 -29.28
CA GLY A 273 -30.27 -4.67 -29.27
C GLY A 273 -31.78 -4.51 -29.37
N GLY A 274 -32.34 -4.76 -30.57
CA GLY A 274 -33.74 -5.10 -30.79
C GLY A 274 -33.98 -6.62 -30.70
N PRO A 275 -35.23 -7.07 -30.49
CA PRO A 275 -35.51 -8.28 -29.72
C PRO A 275 -35.63 -9.57 -30.54
N ASP A 276 -35.28 -10.66 -29.84
CA ASP A 276 -35.80 -12.04 -29.86
C ASP A 276 -35.99 -12.77 -31.21
N SER A 277 -35.27 -13.88 -31.36
CA SER A 277 -35.69 -15.05 -32.14
C SER A 277 -34.89 -16.27 -31.70
N SER A 278 -35.60 -17.22 -31.09
CA SER A 278 -35.19 -18.58 -30.83
C SER A 278 -35.08 -19.37 -32.14
N ASP A 279 -34.01 -20.16 -32.30
CA ASP A 279 -34.11 -21.56 -32.75
C ASP A 279 -32.74 -22.26 -32.82
N GLY A 280 -32.62 -23.35 -32.05
CA GLY A 280 -32.26 -24.68 -32.53
C GLY A 280 -30.91 -24.98 -33.23
N ARG A 281 -30.04 -25.66 -32.48
CA ARG A 281 -29.16 -26.79 -32.86
C ARG A 281 -27.91 -26.54 -33.73
N GLY A 282 -26.75 -26.92 -33.17
CA GLY A 282 -25.78 -27.79 -33.85
C GLY A 282 -24.30 -27.45 -33.70
N GLY A 283 -23.54 -28.35 -33.05
CA GLY A 283 -22.12 -28.59 -33.33
C GLY A 283 -21.10 -28.10 -32.28
N PRO A 284 -20.29 -28.99 -31.67
CA PRO A 284 -19.16 -28.60 -30.84
C PRO A 284 -17.92 -28.48 -31.73
N ASP A 285 -17.49 -27.27 -32.05
CA ASP A 285 -16.15 -27.00 -32.59
C ASP A 285 -15.89 -25.49 -32.52
N SER A 286 -15.21 -25.04 -31.48
CA SER A 286 -14.65 -23.69 -31.45
C SER A 286 -13.40 -23.65 -30.58
N PHE A 287 -12.28 -23.84 -31.26
CA PHE A 287 -10.94 -23.30 -31.00
C PHE A 287 -10.78 -22.51 -29.69
N ASP A 288 -10.13 -23.15 -28.71
CA ASP A 288 -9.36 -22.47 -27.67
C ASP A 288 -8.16 -21.77 -28.34
N GLY A 289 -8.36 -20.51 -28.73
CA GLY A 289 -7.26 -19.61 -29.02
C GLY A 289 -6.68 -19.06 -27.71
N PRO A 290 -5.36 -18.95 -27.55
CA PRO A 290 -4.77 -18.33 -26.37
C PRO A 290 -5.28 -16.89 -26.28
N GLY A 291 -5.90 -16.54 -25.15
CA GLY A 291 -6.43 -15.21 -24.89
C GLY A 291 -5.37 -14.16 -25.17
N GLY A 292 -5.69 -13.23 -26.06
CA GLY A 292 -4.83 -12.08 -26.34
C GLY A 292 -4.57 -11.25 -25.07
N PRO A 293 -3.47 -10.47 -25.03
CA PRO A 293 -2.97 -9.77 -23.84
C PRO A 293 -3.87 -8.64 -23.29
N ASP A 294 -5.10 -8.52 -23.79
CA ASP A 294 -5.99 -7.37 -23.56
C ASP A 294 -7.32 -7.74 -22.89
N ARG A 295 -7.50 -9.01 -22.47
CA ARG A 295 -8.63 -9.34 -21.61
C ARG A 295 -8.27 -8.95 -20.16
N PRO A 296 -9.06 -8.06 -19.51
CA PRO A 296 -8.84 -7.76 -18.10
C PRO A 296 -8.85 -9.07 -17.31
N ALA A 297 -7.85 -9.23 -16.43
CA ALA A 297 -7.78 -10.38 -15.55
C ALA A 297 -9.12 -10.56 -14.82
N PRO A 298 -9.60 -11.80 -14.62
CA PRO A 298 -10.82 -11.99 -13.84
C PRO A 298 -10.63 -11.33 -12.47
N ALA A 299 -11.62 -10.53 -12.07
CA ALA A 299 -11.70 -10.01 -10.71
C ALA A 299 -11.47 -11.16 -9.71
N PRO A 300 -10.62 -10.98 -8.70
CA PRO A 300 -10.36 -12.04 -7.74
C PRO A 300 -11.66 -12.32 -6.98
N ASP A 301 -12.07 -13.60 -6.95
CA ASP A 301 -13.17 -14.07 -6.12
C ASP A 301 -12.61 -14.31 -4.72
N LEU A 302 -12.75 -13.30 -3.86
CA LEU A 302 -12.19 -13.29 -2.51
C LEU A 302 -13.36 -13.33 -1.53
N ASP A 303 -13.33 -14.31 -0.64
CA ASP A 303 -14.41 -14.54 0.31
C ASP A 303 -14.69 -13.28 1.16
N GLY A 304 -15.98 -12.92 1.24
CA GLY A 304 -16.45 -11.73 1.95
C GLY A 304 -16.03 -10.38 1.32
N ALA A 305 -15.33 -10.35 0.18
CA ALA A 305 -14.99 -9.12 -0.52
C ALA A 305 -15.93 -8.86 -1.71
N VAL A 306 -16.24 -7.59 -1.94
CA VAL A 306 -17.03 -7.13 -3.08
C VAL A 306 -16.09 -6.52 -4.11
N THR A 307 -16.13 -7.02 -5.34
CA THR A 307 -15.39 -6.43 -6.45
C THR A 307 -16.31 -5.74 -7.44
N LEU A 308 -16.09 -4.44 -7.62
CA LEU A 308 -16.70 -3.62 -8.66
C LEU A 308 -15.77 -3.58 -9.87
N ARG A 309 -16.34 -3.80 -11.06
CA ARG A 309 -15.65 -3.54 -12.33
C ARG A 309 -15.99 -2.13 -12.78
N LEU A 310 -14.99 -1.39 -13.21
CA LEU A 310 -15.17 -0.02 -13.67
C LEU A 310 -15.45 0.01 -15.18
N ASP A 311 -16.35 0.89 -15.62
CA ASP A 311 -16.74 1.01 -17.03
C ASP A 311 -15.56 1.32 -17.96
N ARG A 312 -14.58 2.05 -17.43
CA ARG A 312 -13.34 2.43 -18.13
C ARG A 312 -12.20 1.41 -17.96
N GLY A 313 -12.49 0.24 -17.38
CA GLY A 313 -11.51 -0.80 -17.09
C GLY A 313 -10.87 -0.66 -15.70
N GLY A 314 -10.41 -1.79 -15.16
CA GLY A 314 -9.92 -1.90 -13.78
C GLY A 314 -10.99 -2.35 -12.79
N THR A 315 -10.59 -2.46 -11.53
CA THR A 315 -11.41 -2.97 -10.43
C THR A 315 -11.23 -2.18 -9.16
N LEU A 316 -12.29 -2.08 -8.37
CA LEU A 316 -12.25 -1.73 -6.96
C LEU A 316 -12.75 -2.93 -6.17
N THR A 317 -11.89 -3.53 -5.36
CA THR A 317 -12.25 -4.62 -4.46
C THR A 317 -12.26 -4.10 -3.03
N ARG A 318 -13.35 -4.33 -2.31
CA ARG A 318 -13.51 -3.89 -0.93
C ARG A 318 -13.90 -5.04 -0.03
N TRP A 319 -13.22 -5.14 1.10
CA TRP A 319 -13.53 -6.05 2.18
C TRP A 319 -13.84 -5.26 3.45
N LEU A 320 -14.81 -5.75 4.22
CA LEU A 320 -15.16 -5.23 5.54
C LEU A 320 -14.94 -6.33 6.56
N GLY A 321 -14.37 -6.00 7.72
CA GLY A 321 -14.22 -6.99 8.77
C GLY A 321 -13.74 -6.47 10.11
N PRO A 322 -13.56 -7.37 11.08
CA PRO A 322 -13.27 -6.99 12.46
C PRO A 322 -11.79 -6.68 12.72
N ALA A 323 -10.87 -7.18 11.88
CA ALA A 323 -9.43 -6.99 12.08
C ALA A 323 -8.64 -7.06 10.77
N THR A 324 -7.54 -6.32 10.67
CA THR A 324 -6.76 -6.16 9.42
C THR A 324 -6.14 -7.46 8.92
N HIS A 325 -5.62 -8.29 9.82
CA HIS A 325 -4.98 -9.58 9.50
C HIS A 325 -5.95 -10.65 8.95
N LEU A 326 -7.26 -10.38 8.99
CA LEU A 326 -8.28 -11.25 8.41
C LEU A 326 -8.65 -10.83 6.99
N SER A 327 -8.16 -9.68 6.53
CA SER A 327 -8.45 -9.22 5.18
C SER A 327 -7.84 -10.17 4.15
N PRO A 328 -8.61 -10.68 3.19
CA PRO A 328 -8.09 -11.47 2.07
C PRO A 328 -7.35 -10.60 1.05
N LEU A 329 -7.37 -9.26 1.20
CA LEU A 329 -6.70 -8.31 0.33
C LEU A 329 -5.24 -8.07 0.71
N ASP A 330 -4.75 -8.74 1.75
CA ASP A 330 -3.32 -8.79 2.10
C ASP A 330 -2.51 -9.70 1.16
N LEU A 331 -2.94 -9.77 -0.10
CA LEU A 331 -2.16 -10.31 -1.18
C LEU A 331 -1.16 -9.23 -1.56
N ALA A 332 0.07 -9.35 -1.03
CA ALA A 332 1.21 -8.77 -1.71
C ALA A 332 1.09 -9.18 -3.18
N PRO A 333 0.91 -8.25 -4.14
CA PRO A 333 1.02 -8.65 -5.53
C PRO A 333 2.40 -9.28 -5.68
N ASP A 334 2.48 -10.47 -6.27
CA ASP A 334 3.77 -11.06 -6.65
C ASP A 334 4.52 -10.03 -7.49
N PHE A 335 5.43 -9.30 -6.85
CA PHE A 335 6.29 -8.30 -7.46
C PHE A 335 7.38 -9.03 -8.24
N GLY A 336 7.00 -9.81 -9.25
CA GLY A 336 7.95 -10.73 -9.87
C GLY A 336 7.40 -11.70 -10.92
N SER A 337 6.49 -11.30 -11.80
CA SER A 337 6.28 -12.07 -13.05
C SER A 337 5.39 -11.32 -14.05
N ALA A 338 5.95 -10.26 -14.64
CA ALA A 338 5.48 -9.78 -15.94
C ALA A 338 6.72 -9.37 -16.76
N GLY A 339 7.11 -10.25 -17.70
CA GLY A 339 8.17 -10.02 -18.68
C GLY A 339 9.32 -11.01 -18.62
N GLN A 340 9.08 -12.25 -19.07
CA GLN A 340 10.02 -12.90 -20.00
C GLN A 340 9.51 -12.64 -21.41
#